data_AF-A0A425DF93-F1
#
_entry.id   AF-A0A425DF93-F1
#
_cell.length_a   1.000
_cell.length_b   1.000
_cell.length_c   1.000
_cell.angle_alpha   90.00
_cell.angle_beta   90.00
_cell.angle_gamma   90.00
#
_symmetry.space_group_name_H-M   'P 1'
#
loop_
_entity.id
_entity.type
_entity.pdbx_description
1 polymer ?
#
loop_
_entity_poly.entity_id
_entity_poly.type
_entity_poly.pdbx_seq_one_letter_code
_entity_poly.pdbx_strand_id
1 'polypeptide(L)'
;MSLTIADFLKASSTEASAHAGTPADTGLTVSGLTHQQKLPSATPYLSLTWSKKGKKFVVTDQTLVDILSVYGPVKQVIMGTGSRKTAIVEFERVKDAQVAKQALDDSGAVFHGKKFHVEPAMLRKAFEDECSFNRVPNYDSARRQVDPATFVPGLLVYNDFITPEQETLLLAELDKAEWKNDVRARQVQHFGYVFNYKTQKCDASTPLEDMPPFCRSLIDTMPPTFDGVPDQITANEYLPGQGISAHIDTHSAFTGSIGTLSLGHASVMEFRHPEDGRCETFLLEPRALYIMTGASRYQWTHCVHPRLFDVVDGAKVPRRRRVSITFRKVRHRSFHGKFSHCLSMQLQATPCTCAYPDQCDSQQYTEATTSTEKMSPTEIEQRYVHDFYETIAEHFSSTRHSPWPRVEAFVRGLPLGTLVADIGRTLRTLILLVKICKSRDLNVLVLDALVVPLRSNAFDVALSIAVLHHLSTLAHRLQAVKEVLRVLRVGGQGLIYAWAQEQTQGELDSLVRMSGNAVVNESYYDQDNWAIRFTKTSDI
;
A
#
# COMPACT_ATOMS: atom_id res chain seq x y z
N MET A 1 0.51 -28.69 -20.30
CA MET A 1 -0.36 -28.64 -19.11
C MET A 1 0.14 -27.50 -18.24
N SER A 2 -0.60 -26.41 -18.20
CA SER A 2 -0.23 -25.17 -17.49
C SER A 2 -0.65 -25.26 -16.03
N LEU A 3 0.33 -25.33 -15.12
CA LEU A 3 0.09 -25.11 -13.69
C LEU A 3 -0.16 -23.63 -13.47
N THR A 4 -1.22 -23.31 -12.72
CA THR A 4 -1.63 -21.92 -12.45
C THR A 4 -1.07 -21.46 -11.09
N ILE A 5 -0.97 -20.15 -10.87
CA ILE A 5 -0.54 -19.54 -9.58
C ILE A 5 -1.43 -20.00 -8.39
N ALA A 6 -2.66 -20.49 -8.66
CA ALA A 6 -3.53 -21.09 -7.66
C ALA A 6 -3.05 -22.47 -7.16
N ASP A 7 -2.22 -23.19 -7.93
CA ASP A 7 -1.67 -24.49 -7.56
C ASP A 7 -0.45 -24.34 -6.64
N PHE A 8 0.23 -23.19 -6.68
CA PHE A 8 1.36 -22.88 -5.80
C PHE A 8 0.89 -22.45 -4.40
N LEU A 9 -0.25 -21.75 -4.28
CA LEU A 9 -0.84 -21.36 -2.99
C LEU A 9 -1.48 -22.53 -2.22
N LYS A 10 -1.70 -23.68 -2.86
CA LYS A 10 -2.18 -24.91 -2.21
C LYS A 10 -1.08 -25.77 -1.59
N ALA A 11 0.19 -25.48 -1.87
CA ALA A 11 1.32 -26.24 -1.34
C ALA A 11 1.91 -25.65 -0.03
N SER A 12 1.40 -24.51 0.45
CA SER A 12 1.80 -23.94 1.76
C SER A 12 0.71 -24.02 2.84
N SER A 13 -0.39 -24.72 2.60
CA SER A 13 -1.38 -25.02 3.65
C SER A 13 -1.08 -26.40 4.24
N THR A 14 -0.09 -26.48 5.13
CA THR A 14 -0.05 -27.58 6.09
C THR A 14 -1.19 -27.40 7.08
N GLU A 15 -2.23 -28.23 6.89
CA GLU A 15 -3.02 -28.88 7.93
C GLU A 15 -3.01 -28.21 9.31
N ALA A 16 -4.00 -27.34 9.55
CA ALA A 16 -4.53 -27.18 10.90
C ALA A 16 -5.42 -28.40 11.21
N SER A 17 -4.77 -29.54 11.49
CA SER A 17 -5.39 -30.63 12.22
C SER A 17 -5.55 -30.22 13.68
N ALA A 18 -6.68 -30.60 14.25
CA ALA A 18 -7.11 -30.34 15.61
C ALA A 18 -6.01 -30.58 16.67
N HIS A 19 -5.77 -29.56 17.49
CA HIS A 19 -5.37 -29.76 18.87
C HIS A 19 -6.14 -28.79 19.78
N ALA A 20 -6.96 -29.38 20.64
CA ALA A 20 -7.50 -28.73 21.81
C ALA A 20 -6.34 -28.31 22.73
N GLY A 21 -6.35 -27.04 23.13
CA GLY A 21 -5.43 -26.46 24.10
C GLY A 21 -5.50 -24.93 24.07
N THR A 22 -6.18 -24.33 25.04
CA THR A 22 -5.95 -22.94 25.46
C THR A 22 -4.47 -22.79 25.84
N PRO A 23 -3.76 -21.66 25.57
CA PRO A 23 -4.09 -20.35 26.18
C PRO A 23 -3.64 -19.08 25.38
N ALA A 24 -3.89 -17.93 26.02
CA ALA A 24 -3.26 -16.60 25.84
C ALA A 24 -3.71 -15.74 24.64
N ASP A 25 -4.67 -14.88 24.97
CA ASP A 25 -5.03 -13.64 24.29
C ASP A 25 -3.81 -12.71 24.14
N THR A 26 -3.11 -12.76 23.00
CA THR A 26 -2.30 -11.64 22.52
C THR A 26 -3.13 -10.86 21.51
N GLY A 27 -4.16 -10.20 22.03
CA GLY A 27 -5.03 -9.33 21.27
C GLY A 27 -4.24 -8.20 20.62
N LEU A 28 -4.25 -8.18 19.28
CA LEU A 28 -4.19 -6.92 18.54
C LEU A 28 -5.45 -6.14 18.96
N THR A 29 -5.31 -5.28 19.97
CA THR A 29 -6.36 -4.38 20.41
C THR A 29 -6.59 -3.32 19.33
N VAL A 30 -7.38 -3.67 18.33
CA VAL A 30 -8.10 -2.69 17.51
C VAL A 30 -9.16 -2.10 18.41
N SER A 31 -8.99 -0.84 18.84
CA SER A 31 -10.07 -0.07 19.43
C SER A 31 -11.14 0.17 18.36
N GLY A 32 -12.09 -0.75 18.21
CA GLY A 32 -13.19 -0.58 17.25
C GLY A 32 -13.59 -1.81 16.43
N LEU A 33 -13.04 -3.01 16.69
CA LEU A 33 -13.76 -4.23 16.29
C LEU A 33 -14.95 -4.39 17.25
N THR A 34 -16.06 -3.71 16.92
CA THR A 34 -17.32 -3.89 17.62
C THR A 34 -17.72 -5.36 17.54
N HIS A 35 -18.32 -5.81 18.62
CA HIS A 35 -18.91 -7.11 18.90
C HIS A 35 -19.99 -7.58 17.87
N GLN A 36 -20.07 -6.99 16.68
CA GLN A 36 -20.97 -7.39 15.59
C GLN A 36 -20.49 -8.60 14.80
N GLN A 37 -19.23 -9.05 14.96
CA GLN A 37 -18.62 -10.10 14.14
C GLN A 37 -18.84 -11.55 14.63
N LYS A 38 -19.85 -11.83 15.46
CA LYS A 38 -20.09 -13.20 15.99
C LYS A 38 -21.53 -13.73 15.90
N LEU A 39 -22.45 -13.07 15.20
CA LEU A 39 -23.81 -13.59 15.02
C LEU A 39 -23.98 -14.14 13.60
N PRO A 40 -24.55 -15.35 13.39
CA PRO A 40 -25.01 -15.76 12.08
C PRO A 40 -26.00 -14.71 11.58
N SER A 41 -25.67 -14.07 10.45
CA SER A 41 -26.52 -13.07 9.80
C SER A 41 -27.94 -13.65 9.63
N ALA A 42 -28.91 -13.09 10.34
CA ALA A 42 -30.30 -13.45 10.13
C ALA A 42 -30.67 -13.07 8.68
N THR A 43 -31.01 -14.07 7.87
CA THR A 43 -31.16 -13.91 6.42
C THR A 43 -32.61 -14.15 6.00
N PRO A 44 -33.17 -13.35 5.06
CA PRO A 44 -34.48 -13.62 4.49
C PRO A 44 -34.44 -14.74 3.44
N TYR A 45 -33.27 -15.32 3.16
CA TYR A 45 -33.08 -16.32 2.11
C TYR A 45 -32.98 -17.73 2.69
N LEU A 46 -33.75 -18.66 2.11
CA LEU A 46 -33.59 -20.10 2.33
C LEU A 46 -33.13 -20.78 1.04
N SER A 47 -32.11 -21.62 1.13
CA SER A 47 -31.74 -22.55 0.06
C SER A 47 -32.50 -23.86 0.25
N LEU A 48 -33.22 -24.27 -0.78
CA LEU A 48 -33.91 -25.54 -0.84
C LEU A 48 -33.25 -26.44 -1.87
N THR A 49 -32.90 -27.66 -1.46
CA THR A 49 -32.37 -28.69 -2.35
C THR A 49 -33.24 -29.95 -2.25
N TRP A 50 -33.59 -30.57 -3.37
CA TRP A 50 -34.42 -31.79 -3.35
C TRP A 50 -33.92 -32.87 -4.30
N SER A 51 -34.32 -34.11 -4.00
CA SER A 51 -33.88 -35.26 -4.79
C SER A 51 -34.65 -35.40 -6.11
N LYS A 52 -33.97 -35.96 -7.13
CA LYS A 52 -34.60 -36.34 -8.41
C LYS A 52 -35.47 -37.59 -8.31
N LYS A 53 -35.34 -38.39 -7.24
CA LYS A 53 -36.09 -39.65 -7.06
C LYS A 53 -37.44 -39.40 -6.38
N GLY A 54 -38.47 -40.17 -6.73
CA GLY A 54 -39.85 -40.01 -6.27
C GLY A 54 -40.82 -39.56 -7.37
N LYS A 55 -42.14 -39.71 -7.13
CA LYS A 55 -43.28 -39.51 -8.08
C LYS A 55 -43.15 -38.23 -8.94
N LYS A 56 -43.93 -38.18 -10.05
CA LYS A 56 -44.05 -37.14 -11.11
C LYS A 56 -44.42 -35.71 -10.61
N PHE A 57 -43.96 -35.28 -9.45
CA PHE A 57 -44.13 -33.92 -8.97
C PHE A 57 -43.00 -33.04 -9.50
N VAL A 58 -43.35 -32.06 -10.33
CA VAL A 58 -42.41 -31.08 -10.88
C VAL A 58 -42.41 -29.89 -9.93
N VAL A 59 -41.24 -29.57 -9.36
CA VAL A 59 -41.07 -28.39 -8.52
C VAL A 59 -40.81 -27.20 -9.43
N THR A 60 -41.77 -26.28 -9.48
CA THR A 60 -41.66 -24.96 -10.13
C THR A 60 -41.46 -23.86 -9.09
N ASP A 61 -41.14 -22.66 -9.54
CA ASP A 61 -41.18 -21.44 -8.74
C ASP A 61 -42.54 -21.25 -8.04
N GLN A 62 -43.64 -21.34 -8.78
CA GLN A 62 -45.00 -21.21 -8.23
C GLN A 62 -45.28 -22.27 -7.15
N THR A 63 -44.81 -23.49 -7.36
CA THR A 63 -44.95 -24.58 -6.38
C THR A 63 -44.28 -24.22 -5.04
N LEU A 64 -43.09 -23.61 -5.09
CA LEU A 64 -42.37 -23.20 -3.89
C LEU A 64 -43.03 -22.00 -3.21
N VAL A 65 -43.60 -21.07 -3.98
CA VAL A 65 -44.42 -19.97 -3.45
C VAL A 65 -45.63 -20.54 -2.71
N ASP A 66 -46.39 -21.45 -3.31
CA ASP A 66 -47.59 -22.02 -2.70
C ASP A 66 -47.29 -22.76 -1.38
N ILE A 67 -46.18 -23.49 -1.34
CA ILE A 67 -45.75 -24.23 -0.15
C ILE A 67 -45.28 -23.28 0.98
N LEU A 68 -44.52 -22.24 0.64
CA LEU A 68 -43.81 -21.43 1.63
C LEU A 68 -44.57 -20.17 2.05
N SER A 69 -45.56 -19.73 1.27
CA SER A 69 -46.37 -18.54 1.58
C SER A 69 -47.17 -18.67 2.88
N VAL A 70 -47.37 -19.90 3.37
CA VAL A 70 -48.02 -20.18 4.67
C VAL A 70 -47.19 -19.62 5.84
N TYR A 71 -45.87 -19.53 5.68
CA TYR A 71 -44.97 -19.03 6.73
C TYR A 71 -44.72 -17.52 6.65
N GLY A 72 -45.11 -16.89 5.53
CA GLY A 72 -44.99 -15.45 5.30
C GLY A 72 -44.91 -15.11 3.81
N PRO A 73 -45.08 -13.83 3.43
CA PRO A 73 -45.03 -13.40 2.04
C PRO A 73 -43.68 -13.70 1.39
N VAL A 74 -43.72 -14.44 0.29
CA VAL A 74 -42.55 -14.77 -0.54
C VAL A 74 -42.38 -13.66 -1.58
N LYS A 75 -41.22 -12.99 -1.54
CA LYS A 75 -40.88 -11.90 -2.45
C LYS A 75 -40.44 -12.41 -3.82
N GLN A 76 -39.60 -13.45 -3.85
CA GLN A 76 -39.17 -14.10 -5.09
C GLN A 76 -38.63 -15.50 -4.86
N VAL A 77 -38.61 -16.29 -5.94
CA VAL A 77 -38.01 -17.62 -6.00
C VAL A 77 -37.00 -17.67 -7.16
N ILE A 78 -35.76 -18.02 -6.84
CA ILE A 78 -34.66 -18.12 -7.80
C ILE A 78 -34.36 -19.61 -8.02
N MET A 79 -34.75 -20.13 -9.19
CA MET A 79 -34.51 -21.53 -9.54
C MET A 79 -33.06 -21.73 -10.01
N GLY A 80 -32.39 -22.77 -9.48
CA GLY A 80 -31.03 -23.12 -9.88
C GLY A 80 -30.97 -23.72 -11.28
N THR A 81 -29.99 -23.28 -12.08
CA THR A 81 -29.76 -23.74 -13.46
C THR A 81 -28.82 -24.95 -13.56
N GLY A 82 -28.27 -25.40 -12.43
CA GLY A 82 -27.30 -26.49 -12.38
C GLY A 82 -27.89 -27.90 -12.47
N SER A 83 -27.01 -28.90 -12.42
CA SER A 83 -27.39 -30.33 -12.45
C SER A 83 -28.13 -30.79 -11.18
N ARG A 84 -27.92 -30.09 -10.05
CA ARG A 84 -28.64 -30.26 -8.78
C ARG A 84 -29.95 -29.47 -8.82
N LYS A 85 -31.00 -30.05 -8.23
CA LYS A 85 -32.30 -29.37 -8.11
C LYS A 85 -32.30 -28.53 -6.86
N THR A 86 -32.05 -27.23 -7.06
CA THR A 86 -31.91 -26.24 -6.00
C THR A 86 -32.75 -25.01 -6.32
N ALA A 87 -33.22 -24.33 -5.29
CA ALA A 87 -33.83 -23.01 -5.39
C ALA A 87 -33.41 -22.16 -4.20
N ILE A 88 -33.42 -20.84 -4.37
CA ILE A 88 -33.33 -19.88 -3.27
C ILE A 88 -34.67 -19.16 -3.18
N VAL A 89 -35.25 -19.12 -1.99
CA VAL A 89 -36.51 -18.41 -1.73
C VAL A 89 -36.22 -17.22 -0.84
N GLU A 90 -36.64 -16.03 -1.27
CA GLU A 90 -36.54 -14.78 -0.50
C GLU A 90 -37.90 -14.45 0.09
N PHE A 91 -37.97 -14.33 1.42
CA PHE A 91 -39.13 -13.79 2.13
C PHE A 91 -39.05 -12.26 2.21
N GLU A 92 -40.19 -11.57 2.32
CA GLU A 92 -40.17 -10.11 2.54
C GLU A 92 -39.55 -9.73 3.90
N ARG A 93 -39.64 -10.62 4.90
CA ARG A 93 -39.14 -10.38 6.26
C ARG A 93 -38.24 -11.52 6.72
N VAL A 94 -37.15 -11.16 7.39
CA VAL A 94 -36.18 -12.12 7.95
C VAL A 94 -36.83 -13.09 8.95
N LYS A 95 -37.79 -12.61 9.76
CA LYS A 95 -38.51 -13.43 10.73
C LYS A 95 -39.29 -14.58 10.08
N ASP A 96 -39.88 -14.34 8.90
CA ASP A 96 -40.69 -15.34 8.20
C ASP A 96 -39.81 -16.48 7.67
N ALA A 97 -38.60 -16.16 7.18
CA ALA A 97 -37.61 -17.16 6.78
C ALA A 97 -37.15 -18.02 7.96
N GLN A 98 -36.98 -17.43 9.15
CA GLN A 98 -36.64 -18.16 10.37
C GLN A 98 -37.76 -19.10 10.81
N VAL A 99 -39.01 -18.61 10.82
CA VAL A 99 -40.20 -19.41 11.14
C VAL A 99 -40.37 -20.56 10.14
N ALA A 100 -40.22 -20.27 8.85
CA ALA A 100 -40.27 -21.29 7.80
C ALA A 100 -39.20 -22.35 7.99
N LYS A 101 -37.94 -21.96 8.23
CA LYS A 101 -36.84 -22.91 8.47
C LYS A 101 -37.12 -23.83 9.64
N GLN A 102 -37.54 -23.27 10.78
CA GLN A 102 -37.84 -24.05 11.97
C GLN A 102 -38.98 -25.04 11.73
N ALA A 103 -40.09 -24.58 11.14
CA ALA A 103 -41.23 -25.45 10.82
C ALA A 103 -40.88 -26.55 9.81
N LEU A 104 -39.99 -26.26 8.85
CA LEU A 104 -39.50 -27.21 7.86
C LEU A 104 -38.58 -28.27 8.47
N ASP A 105 -37.72 -27.89 9.41
CA ASP A 105 -36.87 -28.83 10.14
C ASP A 105 -37.73 -29.77 11.01
N ASP A 106 -38.70 -29.21 11.74
CA ASP A 106 -39.59 -29.96 12.64
C ASP A 106 -40.49 -30.96 11.87
N SER A 107 -40.93 -30.59 10.67
CA SER A 107 -41.78 -31.43 9.81
C SER A 107 -40.99 -32.39 8.91
N GLY A 108 -39.64 -32.32 8.91
CA GLY A 108 -38.77 -33.10 8.04
C GLY A 108 -38.79 -32.68 6.56
N ALA A 109 -39.41 -31.53 6.26
CA ALA A 109 -39.46 -30.86 4.96
C ALA A 109 -39.87 -31.78 3.79
N VAL A 110 -40.96 -32.55 3.96
CA VAL A 110 -41.49 -33.44 2.91
C VAL A 110 -42.74 -32.85 2.27
N PHE A 111 -42.63 -32.47 0.98
CA PHE A 111 -43.76 -31.95 0.20
C PHE A 111 -44.05 -32.84 -1.00
N HIS A 112 -45.31 -33.22 -1.16
CA HIS A 112 -45.79 -34.08 -2.26
C HIS A 112 -44.92 -35.35 -2.47
N GLY A 113 -44.41 -35.93 -1.37
CA GLY A 113 -43.56 -37.11 -1.38
C GLY A 113 -42.11 -36.88 -1.80
N LYS A 114 -41.66 -35.63 -1.90
CA LYS A 114 -40.24 -35.25 -2.07
C LYS A 114 -39.71 -34.64 -0.78
N LYS A 115 -38.55 -35.12 -0.34
CA LYS A 115 -37.81 -34.54 0.79
C LYS A 115 -36.96 -33.37 0.30
N PHE A 116 -37.06 -32.25 0.99
CA PHE A 116 -36.26 -31.05 0.81
C PHE A 116 -35.22 -30.96 1.93
N HIS A 117 -34.05 -30.46 1.57
CA HIS A 117 -33.04 -30.02 2.51
C HIS A 117 -33.05 -28.50 2.48
N VAL A 118 -33.27 -27.89 3.63
CA VAL A 118 -33.45 -26.45 3.76
C VAL A 118 -32.32 -25.91 4.61
N GLU A 119 -31.62 -24.90 4.11
CA GLU A 119 -30.54 -24.22 4.83
C GLU A 119 -30.73 -22.71 4.72
N PRO A 120 -30.31 -21.92 5.73
CA PRO A 120 -30.16 -20.48 5.56
C PRO A 120 -29.19 -20.21 4.41
N ALA A 121 -29.56 -19.28 3.54
CA ALA A 121 -28.75 -18.91 2.40
C ALA A 121 -28.40 -17.44 2.43
N MET A 122 -27.44 -17.04 1.61
CA MET A 122 -27.22 -15.64 1.32
C MET A 122 -26.88 -15.52 -0.15
N LEU A 123 -27.47 -14.53 -0.83
CA LEU A 123 -27.07 -14.22 -2.18
C LEU A 123 -25.61 -13.76 -2.16
N ARG A 124 -24.81 -14.25 -3.10
CA ARG A 124 -23.37 -13.92 -3.18
C ARG A 124 -23.12 -12.41 -3.12
N LYS A 125 -23.91 -11.61 -3.82
CA LYS A 125 -23.80 -10.14 -3.81
C LYS A 125 -24.10 -9.55 -2.41
N ALA A 126 -25.15 -10.05 -1.74
CA ALA A 126 -25.48 -9.62 -0.38
C ALA A 126 -24.38 -10.02 0.63
N PHE A 127 -23.79 -11.21 0.45
CA PHE A 127 -22.65 -11.67 1.25
C PHE A 127 -21.39 -10.84 1.01
N GLU A 128 -21.09 -10.51 -0.24
CA GLU A 128 -19.99 -9.63 -0.61
C GLU A 128 -20.20 -8.22 -0.04
N ASP A 129 -21.43 -7.69 -0.08
CA ASP A 129 -21.79 -6.39 0.48
C ASP A 129 -21.68 -6.38 2.02
N GLU A 130 -22.11 -7.43 2.69
CA GLU A 130 -21.98 -7.60 4.15
C GLU A 130 -20.52 -7.77 4.57
N CYS A 131 -19.75 -8.61 3.87
CA CYS A 131 -18.31 -8.73 4.09
C CYS A 131 -17.60 -7.40 3.86
N SER A 132 -17.98 -6.65 2.84
CA SER A 132 -17.44 -5.32 2.55
C SER A 132 -17.72 -4.34 3.68
N PHE A 133 -18.95 -4.33 4.21
CA PHE A 133 -19.32 -3.52 5.37
C PHE A 133 -18.52 -3.92 6.62
N ASN A 134 -18.46 -5.21 6.94
CA ASN A 134 -17.82 -5.73 8.15
C ASN A 134 -16.28 -5.60 8.15
N ARG A 135 -15.65 -5.36 6.99
CA ARG A 135 -14.20 -5.11 6.86
C ARG A 135 -13.82 -3.67 7.12
N VAL A 136 -14.77 -2.73 7.07
CA VAL A 136 -14.50 -1.31 7.31
C VAL A 136 -14.57 -1.05 8.81
N PRO A 137 -13.47 -0.59 9.45
CA PRO A 137 -13.50 -0.23 10.86
C PRO A 137 -14.55 0.85 11.14
N ASN A 138 -15.31 0.68 12.21
CA ASN A 138 -16.25 1.68 12.68
C ASN A 138 -15.51 2.85 13.34
N TYR A 139 -15.78 4.06 12.89
CA TYR A 139 -15.38 5.27 13.59
C TYR A 139 -16.46 5.65 14.63
N ASP A 140 -16.04 5.77 15.89
CA ASP A 140 -16.87 6.23 17.00
C ASP A 140 -16.77 7.74 17.13
N SER A 141 -17.88 8.45 16.89
CA SER A 141 -17.92 9.91 16.93
C SER A 141 -17.76 10.48 18.34
N ALA A 142 -17.96 9.68 19.40
CA ALA A 142 -17.69 10.11 20.78
C ALA A 142 -16.21 10.49 21.00
N ARG A 143 -15.30 9.93 20.18
CA ARG A 143 -13.87 10.27 20.20
C ARG A 143 -13.58 11.75 19.96
N ARG A 144 -14.49 12.49 19.32
CA ARG A 144 -14.33 13.93 19.07
C ARG A 144 -14.28 14.78 20.35
N GLN A 145 -14.84 14.27 21.44
CA GLN A 145 -14.87 14.96 22.72
C GLN A 145 -13.57 14.78 23.51
N VAL A 146 -12.66 13.93 23.03
CA VAL A 146 -11.37 13.64 23.65
C VAL A 146 -10.28 14.31 22.84
N ASP A 147 -9.24 14.78 23.53
CA ASP A 147 -8.07 15.36 22.87
C ASP A 147 -7.45 14.34 21.90
N PRO A 148 -7.37 14.65 20.58
CA PRO A 148 -6.77 13.76 19.58
C PRO A 148 -5.34 13.33 19.92
N ALA A 149 -4.58 14.18 20.63
CA ALA A 149 -3.22 13.88 21.07
C ALA A 149 -3.14 12.68 22.04
N THR A 150 -4.25 12.32 22.69
CA THR A 150 -4.36 11.14 23.58
C THR A 150 -4.22 9.84 22.79
N PHE A 151 -4.73 9.80 21.56
CA PHE A 151 -4.66 8.64 20.68
C PHE A 151 -3.41 8.67 19.80
N VAL A 152 -3.14 9.84 19.20
CA VAL A 152 -1.99 10.05 18.31
C VAL A 152 -1.22 11.28 18.79
N PRO A 153 -0.13 11.09 19.57
CA PRO A 153 0.61 12.20 20.16
C PRO A 153 1.10 13.22 19.13
N GLY A 154 0.79 14.49 19.38
CA GLY A 154 1.17 15.62 18.51
C GLY A 154 0.17 15.94 17.38
N LEU A 155 -0.93 15.20 17.27
CA LEU A 155 -2.05 15.55 16.40
C LEU A 155 -2.95 16.60 17.08
N LEU A 156 -3.22 17.70 16.38
CA LEU A 156 -4.09 18.79 16.81
C LEU A 156 -5.24 18.95 15.80
N VAL A 157 -6.44 19.28 16.29
CA VAL A 157 -7.63 19.49 15.45
C VAL A 157 -8.27 20.83 15.78
N TYR A 158 -8.45 21.66 14.75
CA TYR A 158 -9.15 22.94 14.79
C TYR A 158 -10.46 22.79 14.01
N ASN A 159 -11.55 22.57 14.73
CA ASN A 159 -12.89 22.50 14.15
C ASN A 159 -13.32 23.88 13.66
N ASP A 160 -14.14 23.92 12.59
CA ASP A 160 -14.66 25.16 12.00
C ASP A 160 -13.57 26.23 11.75
N PHE A 161 -12.40 25.78 11.31
CA PHE A 161 -11.26 26.65 10.99
C PHE A 161 -11.58 27.68 9.90
N ILE A 162 -12.50 27.33 9.00
CA ILE A 162 -13.09 28.24 8.02
C ILE A 162 -14.62 28.22 8.10
N THR A 163 -15.27 29.26 7.61
CA THR A 163 -16.73 29.32 7.52
C THR A 163 -17.27 28.54 6.30
N PRO A 164 -18.56 28.17 6.27
CA PRO A 164 -19.20 27.56 5.09
C PRO A 164 -19.11 28.40 3.82
N GLU A 165 -19.15 29.73 3.95
CA GLU A 165 -19.01 30.66 2.83
C GLU A 165 -17.58 30.63 2.28
N GLN A 166 -16.57 30.62 3.16
CA GLN A 166 -15.17 30.47 2.77
C GLN A 166 -14.91 29.13 2.10
N GLU A 167 -15.48 28.03 2.61
CA GLU A 167 -15.40 26.70 1.99
C GLU A 167 -15.93 26.71 0.55
N THR A 168 -17.10 27.32 0.34
CA THR A 168 -17.72 27.43 -0.98
C THR A 168 -16.84 28.22 -1.95
N LEU A 169 -16.28 29.35 -1.50
CA LEU A 169 -15.38 30.18 -2.32
C LEU A 169 -14.08 29.44 -2.64
N LEU A 170 -13.47 28.75 -1.67
CA LEU A 170 -12.23 28.00 -1.85
C LEU A 170 -12.39 26.86 -2.86
N LEU A 171 -13.49 26.10 -2.76
CA LEU A 171 -13.80 25.04 -3.73
C LEU A 171 -13.98 25.64 -5.13
N ALA A 172 -14.70 26.75 -5.25
CA ALA A 172 -14.90 27.43 -6.53
C ALA A 172 -13.58 27.96 -7.12
N GLU A 173 -12.65 28.49 -6.31
CA GLU A 173 -11.34 28.93 -6.77
C GLU A 173 -10.47 27.76 -7.26
N LEU A 174 -10.43 26.65 -6.51
CA LEU A 174 -9.68 25.45 -6.89
C LEU A 174 -10.21 24.83 -8.20
N ASP A 175 -11.52 24.90 -8.43
CA ASP A 175 -12.18 24.35 -9.61
C ASP A 175 -11.97 25.18 -10.88
N LYS A 176 -11.39 26.39 -10.78
CA LYS A 176 -10.96 27.16 -11.96
C LYS A 176 -9.71 26.58 -12.61
N ALA A 177 -8.87 25.90 -11.84
CA ALA A 177 -7.63 25.29 -12.32
C ALA A 177 -7.87 23.83 -12.72
N GLU A 178 -7.04 23.32 -13.63
CA GLU A 178 -7.13 21.92 -14.05
C GLU A 178 -6.65 20.97 -12.95
N TRP A 179 -7.49 20.00 -12.62
CA TRP A 179 -7.15 18.91 -11.73
C TRP A 179 -6.29 17.86 -12.46
N LYS A 180 -4.97 17.91 -12.25
CA LYS A 180 -4.02 17.02 -12.94
C LYS A 180 -4.04 15.60 -12.40
N ASN A 181 -3.93 14.61 -13.29
CA ASN A 181 -3.89 13.17 -12.96
C ASN A 181 -2.45 12.65 -12.69
N ASP A 182 -1.57 13.50 -12.18
CA ASP A 182 -0.14 13.19 -12.01
C ASP A 182 0.12 12.11 -10.94
N VAL A 183 -0.87 11.81 -10.09
CA VAL A 183 -0.81 10.78 -9.05
C VAL A 183 -1.82 9.68 -9.34
N ARG A 184 -1.38 8.42 -9.26
CA ARG A 184 -2.06 7.19 -9.78
C ARG A 184 -3.46 6.88 -9.21
N ALA A 185 -4.05 7.75 -8.38
CA ALA A 185 -5.35 7.52 -7.76
C ALA A 185 -6.15 8.79 -7.39
N ARG A 186 -5.58 9.99 -7.58
CA ARG A 186 -6.22 11.25 -7.14
C ARG A 186 -5.69 12.43 -7.95
N GLN A 187 -6.45 13.52 -7.97
CA GLN A 187 -6.03 14.71 -8.69
C GLN A 187 -5.38 15.71 -7.76
N VAL A 188 -4.35 16.42 -8.25
CA VAL A 188 -3.52 17.28 -7.39
C VAL A 188 -3.24 18.64 -8.03
N GLN A 189 -3.16 19.66 -7.19
CA GLN A 189 -2.65 20.99 -7.53
C GLN A 189 -1.59 21.40 -6.51
N HIS A 190 -0.51 22.05 -6.96
CA HIS A 190 0.59 22.51 -6.11
C HIS A 190 0.70 24.04 -6.17
N PHE A 191 0.98 24.65 -5.03
CA PHE A 191 1.22 26.08 -4.90
C PHE A 191 2.46 26.33 -4.04
N GLY A 192 3.17 27.42 -4.32
CA GLY A 192 4.54 27.60 -3.83
C GLY A 192 5.44 26.61 -4.55
N TYR A 193 5.97 25.63 -3.84
CA TYR A 193 6.85 24.62 -4.45
C TYR A 193 6.09 23.42 -5.07
N VAL A 194 6.52 23.00 -6.26
CA VAL A 194 6.06 21.75 -6.88
C VAL A 194 6.66 20.56 -6.14
N PHE A 195 5.81 19.66 -5.65
CA PHE A 195 6.28 18.43 -5.01
C PHE A 195 6.48 17.32 -6.05
N ASN A 196 7.72 16.88 -6.21
CA ASN A 196 8.05 15.83 -7.16
C ASN A 196 7.92 14.46 -6.49
N TYR A 197 6.87 13.72 -6.84
CA TYR A 197 6.57 12.40 -6.28
C TYR A 197 7.63 11.33 -6.60
N LYS A 198 8.50 11.53 -7.61
CA LYS A 198 9.61 10.60 -7.93
C LYS A 198 10.84 10.84 -7.06
N THR A 199 11.05 12.08 -6.61
CA THR A 199 12.18 12.46 -5.75
C THR A 199 11.78 12.60 -4.28
N GLN A 200 10.46 12.65 -4.01
CA GLN A 200 9.85 13.00 -2.73
C GLN A 200 10.40 14.32 -2.16
N LYS A 201 10.73 15.26 -3.05
CA LYS A 201 11.28 16.58 -2.71
C LYS A 201 10.56 17.68 -3.46
N CYS A 202 10.66 18.88 -2.92
CA CYS A 202 10.22 20.09 -3.59
C CYS A 202 11.27 20.55 -4.61
N ASP A 203 10.82 20.93 -5.80
CA ASP A 203 11.68 21.65 -6.75
C ASP A 203 11.95 23.05 -6.19
N ALA A 204 13.19 23.55 -6.29
CA ALA A 204 13.59 24.85 -5.75
C ALA A 204 13.21 26.03 -6.67
N SER A 205 12.59 25.75 -7.83
CA SER A 205 12.40 26.70 -8.93
C SER A 205 11.23 27.68 -8.75
N THR A 206 10.47 27.65 -7.64
CA THR A 206 9.25 28.47 -7.48
C THR A 206 9.26 29.33 -6.21
N PRO A 207 9.20 30.68 -6.33
CA PRO A 207 9.20 31.59 -5.18
C PRO A 207 7.83 31.70 -4.49
N LEU A 208 7.83 32.06 -3.20
CA LEU A 208 6.61 32.32 -2.41
C LEU A 208 5.77 33.48 -2.97
N GLU A 209 6.39 34.40 -3.70
CA GLU A 209 5.77 35.59 -4.30
C GLU A 209 4.74 35.26 -5.40
N ASP A 210 4.76 34.04 -5.93
CA ASP A 210 3.81 33.57 -6.95
C ASP A 210 2.59 32.85 -6.34
N MET A 211 2.48 32.80 -5.01
CA MET A 211 1.38 32.12 -4.31
C MET A 211 0.03 32.83 -4.54
N PRO A 212 -1.06 32.14 -4.92
CA PRO A 212 -2.37 32.76 -5.12
C PRO A 212 -2.92 33.45 -3.86
N PRO A 213 -3.76 34.50 -3.99
CA PRO A 213 -4.30 35.25 -2.85
C PRO A 213 -5.05 34.39 -1.82
N PHE A 214 -5.83 33.40 -2.26
CA PHE A 214 -6.57 32.51 -1.36
C PHE A 214 -5.62 31.66 -0.49
N CYS A 215 -4.48 31.24 -1.04
CA CYS A 215 -3.47 30.50 -0.30
C CYS A 215 -2.82 31.39 0.78
N ARG A 216 -2.50 32.65 0.44
CA ARG A 216 -1.96 33.61 1.41
C ARG A 216 -2.95 33.89 2.54
N SER A 217 -4.23 34.09 2.21
CA SER A 217 -5.26 34.28 3.22
C SER A 217 -5.37 33.11 4.20
N LEU A 218 -5.17 31.87 3.74
CA LEU A 218 -5.15 30.69 4.61
C LEU A 218 -3.86 30.56 5.43
N ILE A 219 -2.73 31.00 4.87
CA ILE A 219 -1.45 31.07 5.58
C ILE A 219 -1.51 32.10 6.71
N ASP A 220 -2.10 33.26 6.46
CA ASP A 220 -2.21 34.35 7.44
C ASP A 220 -3.12 33.98 8.63
N THR A 221 -4.08 33.06 8.43
CA THR A 221 -4.95 32.55 9.49
C THR A 221 -4.41 31.28 10.18
N MET A 222 -3.23 30.80 9.79
CA MET A 222 -2.64 29.59 10.36
C MET A 222 -2.38 29.77 11.87
N PRO A 223 -2.81 28.83 12.74
CA PRO A 223 -2.63 28.98 14.18
C PRO A 223 -1.15 28.94 14.57
N PRO A 224 -0.77 29.57 15.69
CA PRO A 224 0.62 29.63 16.16
C PRO A 224 1.23 28.26 16.53
N THR A 225 0.41 27.21 16.60
CA THR A 225 0.85 25.82 16.79
C THR A 225 1.47 25.22 15.52
N PHE A 226 1.27 25.83 14.36
CA PHE A 226 2.00 25.49 13.15
C PHE A 226 3.40 26.11 13.19
N ASP A 227 4.44 25.29 13.08
CA ASP A 227 5.83 25.72 13.09
C ASP A 227 6.20 26.49 11.80
N GLY A 228 6.37 27.81 11.94
CA GLY A 228 6.79 28.70 10.86
C GLY A 228 5.66 29.06 9.89
N VAL A 229 6.04 29.62 8.74
CA VAL A 229 5.10 30.02 7.68
C VAL A 229 5.14 28.94 6.59
N PRO A 230 4.00 28.29 6.26
CA PRO A 230 3.93 27.37 5.13
C PRO A 230 4.31 28.07 3.83
N ASP A 231 5.17 27.44 3.04
CA ASP A 231 5.63 27.91 1.73
C ASP A 231 5.35 26.88 0.62
N GLN A 232 4.79 25.72 0.97
CA GLN A 232 4.35 24.69 0.06
C GLN A 232 2.94 24.24 0.39
N ILE A 233 2.05 24.30 -0.59
CA ILE A 233 0.66 23.84 -0.47
C ILE A 233 0.34 22.78 -1.52
N THR A 234 -0.32 21.70 -1.12
CA THR A 234 -0.87 20.68 -2.03
C THR A 234 -2.37 20.55 -1.82
N ALA A 235 -3.16 20.88 -2.85
CA ALA A 235 -4.57 20.53 -2.89
C ALA A 235 -4.73 19.13 -3.51
N ASN A 236 -5.48 18.24 -2.84
CA ASN A 236 -5.80 16.91 -3.35
C ASN A 236 -7.31 16.77 -3.46
N GLU A 237 -7.80 16.33 -4.61
CA GLU A 237 -9.20 15.93 -4.80
C GLU A 237 -9.34 14.40 -4.68
N TYR A 238 -10.33 13.98 -3.91
CA TYR A 238 -10.74 12.59 -3.73
C TYR A 238 -12.20 12.41 -4.17
N LEU A 239 -12.40 11.63 -5.22
CA LEU A 239 -13.70 11.10 -5.61
C LEU A 239 -14.00 9.78 -4.87
N PRO A 240 -15.26 9.32 -4.81
CA PRO A 240 -15.60 8.04 -4.17
C PRO A 240 -14.77 6.88 -4.74
N GLY A 241 -14.16 6.09 -3.86
CA GLY A 241 -13.27 4.99 -4.23
C GLY A 241 -11.79 5.37 -4.31
N GLN A 242 -11.46 6.67 -4.31
CA GLN A 242 -10.08 7.15 -4.28
C GLN A 242 -9.54 7.27 -2.84
N GLY A 243 -8.22 7.34 -2.73
CA GLY A 243 -7.54 7.37 -1.44
C GLY A 243 -6.05 7.71 -1.57
N ILE A 244 -5.35 7.60 -0.44
CA ILE A 244 -3.91 7.74 -0.33
C ILE A 244 -3.37 6.60 0.53
N SER A 245 -2.35 5.90 0.04
CA SER A 245 -1.70 4.80 0.75
C SER A 245 -1.04 5.30 2.04
N ALA A 246 -0.81 4.38 2.99
CA ALA A 246 -0.08 4.69 4.21
C ALA A 246 1.32 5.22 3.89
N HIS A 247 1.66 6.37 4.46
CA HIS A 247 2.96 7.01 4.28
C HIS A 247 3.26 7.97 5.44
N ILE A 248 4.52 8.40 5.52
CA ILE A 248 4.98 9.51 6.36
C ILE A 248 5.53 10.58 5.40
N ASP A 249 5.20 11.85 5.64
CA ASP A 249 5.74 12.94 4.84
C ASP A 249 7.26 13.04 5.04
N THR A 250 8.02 13.09 3.95
CA THR A 250 9.48 13.00 3.91
C THR A 250 10.15 13.96 4.92
N HIS A 251 11.04 13.44 5.76
CA HIS A 251 11.62 14.20 6.88
C HIS A 251 12.60 15.26 6.40
N SER A 252 13.37 14.94 5.36
CA SER A 252 14.30 15.88 4.72
C SER A 252 13.61 16.99 3.92
N ALA A 253 12.38 16.78 3.44
CA ALA A 253 11.69 17.74 2.58
C ALA A 253 10.99 18.85 3.38
N PHE A 254 10.41 18.51 4.54
CA PHE A 254 9.56 19.42 5.31
C PHE A 254 9.99 19.55 6.78
N THR A 255 9.59 20.66 7.38
CA THR A 255 9.86 20.98 8.79
C THR A 255 8.92 20.21 9.76
N GLY A 256 8.73 20.73 10.98
CA GLY A 256 8.11 20.02 12.11
C GLY A 256 6.60 19.89 12.04
N SER A 257 5.92 20.80 11.32
CA SER A 257 4.46 20.86 11.25
C SER A 257 3.93 20.61 9.85
N ILE A 258 2.85 19.83 9.77
CA ILE A 258 2.11 19.56 8.55
C ILE A 258 0.63 19.75 8.84
N GLY A 259 0.01 20.69 8.14
CA GLY A 259 -1.39 21.06 8.29
C GLY A 259 -2.21 20.47 7.16
N THR A 260 -3.44 20.02 7.41
CA THR A 260 -4.36 19.57 6.37
C THR A 260 -5.75 20.10 6.67
N LEU A 261 -6.24 21.00 5.83
CA LEU A 261 -7.60 21.49 5.84
C LEU A 261 -8.47 20.57 4.97
N SER A 262 -9.58 20.09 5.53
CA SER A 262 -10.52 19.21 4.82
C SER A 262 -11.73 20.02 4.34
N LEU A 263 -12.17 19.82 3.09
CA LEU A 263 -13.25 20.56 2.44
C LEU A 263 -14.25 19.61 1.76
N GLY A 264 -15.50 20.03 1.66
CA GLY A 264 -16.57 19.33 0.95
C GLY A 264 -17.19 18.23 1.82
N HIS A 265 -16.73 16.98 1.64
CA HIS A 265 -17.28 15.82 2.36
C HIS A 265 -16.28 15.23 3.36
N ALA A 266 -16.81 14.67 4.46
CA ALA A 266 -16.02 13.96 5.44
C ALA A 266 -15.40 12.67 4.86
N SER A 267 -14.26 12.24 5.41
CA SER A 267 -13.67 10.92 5.14
C SER A 267 -12.87 10.44 6.33
N VAL A 268 -12.81 9.13 6.55
CA VAL A 268 -11.99 8.56 7.63
C VAL A 268 -10.54 8.44 7.20
N MET A 269 -9.65 9.00 8.01
CA MET A 269 -8.20 8.85 7.95
C MET A 269 -7.74 7.88 9.02
N GLU A 270 -6.81 7.00 8.67
CA GLU A 270 -6.20 6.04 9.58
C GLU A 270 -4.75 6.44 9.85
N PHE A 271 -4.37 6.43 11.12
CA PHE A 271 -3.00 6.55 11.60
C PHE A 271 -2.56 5.19 12.12
N ARG A 272 -1.36 4.76 11.72
CA ARG A 272 -0.79 3.49 12.17
C ARG A 272 0.61 3.70 12.72
N HIS A 273 0.81 3.22 13.94
CA HIS A 273 2.11 3.21 14.59
C HIS A 273 2.94 2.04 14.06
N PRO A 274 4.21 2.27 13.67
CA PRO A 274 5.02 1.26 12.99
C PRO A 274 5.41 0.07 13.89
N GLU A 275 5.68 0.28 15.18
CA GLU A 275 6.21 -0.77 16.07
C GLU A 275 5.12 -1.60 16.76
N ASP A 276 4.19 -0.96 17.47
CA ASP A 276 3.15 -1.64 18.24
C ASP A 276 1.90 -2.01 17.43
N GLY A 277 1.81 -1.59 16.16
CA GLY A 277 0.70 -1.90 15.26
C GLY A 277 -0.63 -1.22 15.60
N ARG A 278 -0.66 -0.28 16.57
CA ARG A 278 -1.87 0.49 16.90
C ARG A 278 -2.39 1.22 15.68
N CYS A 279 -3.71 1.17 15.50
CA CYS A 279 -4.42 1.80 14.39
C CYS A 279 -5.50 2.72 14.95
N GLU A 280 -5.32 4.02 14.77
CA GLU A 280 -6.24 5.05 15.23
C GLU A 280 -6.94 5.71 14.05
N THR A 281 -8.25 5.88 14.12
CA THR A 281 -9.04 6.48 13.04
C THR A 281 -9.63 7.82 13.45
N PHE A 282 -9.64 8.77 12.51
CA PHE A 282 -10.19 10.11 12.69
C PHE A 282 -11.08 10.44 11.51
N LEU A 283 -12.25 11.02 11.79
CA LEU A 283 -13.10 11.58 10.75
C LEU A 283 -12.62 12.98 10.39
N LEU A 284 -12.20 13.15 9.14
CA LEU A 284 -11.78 14.43 8.59
C LEU A 284 -13.00 15.26 8.19
N GLU A 285 -13.55 16.01 9.14
CA GLU A 285 -14.73 16.83 8.94
C GLU A 285 -14.47 18.01 7.99
N PRO A 286 -15.46 18.41 7.17
CA PRO A 286 -15.34 19.61 6.36
C PRO A 286 -15.06 20.83 7.24
N ARG A 287 -14.24 21.76 6.73
CA ARG A 287 -13.81 23.01 7.37
C ARG A 287 -12.90 22.86 8.59
N ALA A 288 -12.53 21.64 8.97
CA ALA A 288 -11.58 21.41 10.05
C ALA A 288 -10.13 21.37 9.54
N LEU A 289 -9.21 21.96 10.32
CA LEU A 289 -7.77 21.93 10.10
C LEU A 289 -7.12 20.93 11.06
N TYR A 290 -6.40 19.97 10.50
CA TYR A 290 -5.65 18.94 11.22
C TYR A 290 -4.16 19.28 11.16
N ILE A 291 -3.50 19.46 12.29
CA ILE A 291 -2.06 19.75 12.34
C ILE A 291 -1.33 18.58 12.97
N MET A 292 -0.41 17.99 12.22
CA MET A 292 0.49 16.95 12.69
C MET A 292 1.81 17.57 13.12
N THR A 293 2.24 17.25 14.34
CA THR A 293 3.52 17.66 14.93
C THR A 293 4.13 16.48 15.70
N GLY A 294 5.44 16.52 15.99
CA GLY A 294 6.08 15.48 16.81
C GLY A 294 5.84 14.07 16.27
N ALA A 295 5.34 13.17 17.12
CA ALA A 295 5.14 11.76 16.75
C ALA A 295 4.16 11.61 15.57
N SER A 296 3.03 12.32 15.58
CA SER A 296 2.01 12.21 14.52
C SER A 296 2.55 12.59 13.13
N ARG A 297 3.60 13.42 13.07
CA ARG A 297 4.26 13.85 11.83
C ARG A 297 5.46 12.98 11.44
N TYR A 298 6.22 12.49 12.41
CA TYR A 298 7.52 11.84 12.18
C TYR A 298 7.52 10.33 12.37
N GLN A 299 6.55 9.77 13.10
CA GLN A 299 6.55 8.36 13.48
C GLN A 299 5.34 7.62 12.92
N TRP A 300 4.16 8.24 12.97
CA TRP A 300 2.93 7.60 12.56
C TRP A 300 2.74 7.69 11.05
N THR A 301 2.48 6.55 10.42
CA THR A 301 2.00 6.53 9.03
C THR A 301 0.54 6.97 9.00
N HIS A 302 0.13 7.62 7.92
CA HIS A 302 -1.25 8.03 7.73
C HIS A 302 -1.78 7.69 6.34
N CYS A 303 -3.06 7.35 6.26
CA CYS A 303 -3.70 6.96 5.01
C CYS A 303 -5.18 7.35 4.96
N VAL A 304 -5.73 7.42 3.75
CA VAL A 304 -7.17 7.42 3.50
C VAL A 304 -7.43 6.26 2.56
N HIS A 305 -8.01 5.17 3.08
CA HIS A 305 -8.22 3.96 2.27
C HIS A 305 -9.11 4.23 1.05
N PRO A 306 -8.83 3.62 -0.12
CA PRO A 306 -9.67 3.73 -1.31
C PRO A 306 -10.99 2.95 -1.12
N ARG A 307 -12.04 3.66 -0.71
CA ARG A 307 -13.34 3.05 -0.36
C ARG A 307 -14.49 3.92 -0.88
N LEU A 308 -15.64 3.28 -1.08
CA LEU A 308 -16.88 3.95 -1.51
C LEU A 308 -17.71 4.48 -0.33
N PHE A 309 -17.45 3.98 0.88
CA PHE A 309 -18.16 4.36 2.10
C PHE A 309 -17.25 4.21 3.31
N ASP A 310 -17.59 4.94 4.38
CA ASP A 310 -17.05 4.76 5.72
C ASP A 310 -18.16 4.21 6.64
N VAL A 311 -17.78 3.68 7.80
CA VAL A 311 -18.71 3.25 8.84
C VAL A 311 -18.54 4.21 10.03
N VAL A 312 -19.59 4.96 10.36
CA VAL A 312 -19.60 5.97 11.43
C VAL A 312 -20.77 5.65 12.35
N ASP A 313 -20.50 5.44 13.64
CA ASP A 313 -21.50 5.08 14.66
C ASP A 313 -22.38 3.88 14.25
N GLY A 314 -21.78 2.90 13.58
CA GLY A 314 -22.44 1.69 13.07
C GLY A 314 -23.25 1.91 11.79
N ALA A 315 -23.29 3.12 11.25
CA ALA A 315 -24.02 3.45 10.02
C ALA A 315 -23.09 3.52 8.81
N LYS A 316 -23.57 3.02 7.66
CA LYS A 316 -22.88 3.14 6.36
C LYS A 316 -23.02 4.55 5.81
N VAL A 317 -21.91 5.28 5.72
CA VAL A 317 -21.86 6.65 5.19
C VAL A 317 -21.19 6.66 3.82
N PRO A 318 -21.93 6.86 2.71
CA PRO A 318 -21.34 6.93 1.38
C PRO A 318 -20.37 8.10 1.25
N ARG A 319 -19.19 7.87 0.66
CA ARG A 319 -18.26 8.97 0.36
C ARG A 319 -18.78 9.81 -0.78
N ARG A 320 -18.48 11.10 -0.73
CA ARG A 320 -18.66 12.06 -1.82
C ARG A 320 -17.33 12.75 -2.10
N ARG A 321 -17.34 13.69 -3.04
CA ARG A 321 -16.18 14.51 -3.36
C ARG A 321 -15.63 15.19 -2.09
N ARG A 322 -14.36 14.95 -1.81
CA ARG A 322 -13.60 15.61 -0.73
C ARG A 322 -12.39 16.28 -1.35
N VAL A 323 -12.11 17.51 -0.94
CA VAL A 323 -10.86 18.20 -1.28
C VAL A 323 -10.08 18.41 0.01
N SER A 324 -8.77 18.23 -0.02
CA SER A 324 -7.90 18.55 1.11
C SER A 324 -6.79 19.51 0.70
N ILE A 325 -6.55 20.56 1.47
CA ILE A 325 -5.44 21.50 1.28
C ILE A 325 -4.39 21.20 2.36
N THR A 326 -3.23 20.70 1.94
CA THR A 326 -2.12 20.35 2.83
C THR A 326 -1.09 21.48 2.83
N PHE A 327 -0.73 21.97 4.01
CA PHE A 327 0.22 23.06 4.25
C PHE A 327 1.51 22.51 4.83
N ARG A 328 2.63 22.90 4.24
CA ARG A 328 3.97 22.48 4.68
C ARG A 328 4.94 23.64 4.57
N LYS A 329 5.94 23.63 5.43
CA LYS A 329 7.11 24.49 5.29
C LYS A 329 8.31 23.65 4.85
N VAL A 330 8.86 23.96 3.69
CA VAL A 330 10.01 23.29 3.10
C VAL A 330 11.24 23.51 3.96
N ARG A 331 12.03 22.45 4.13
CA ARG A 331 13.28 22.51 4.88
C ARG A 331 14.38 23.14 4.02
N HIS A 332 14.51 24.45 4.11
CA HIS A 332 15.55 25.23 3.40
C HIS A 332 16.90 25.25 4.15
N ARG A 333 17.98 25.52 3.41
CA ARG A 333 19.36 25.64 3.95
C ARG A 333 19.52 26.91 4.80
N SER A 334 20.11 26.80 5.98
CA SER A 334 20.69 27.96 6.68
C SER A 334 22.09 28.23 6.16
N PHE A 335 22.31 29.39 5.51
CA PHE A 335 23.66 29.90 5.28
C PHE A 335 24.23 30.37 6.64
N HIS A 336 25.20 29.64 7.20
CA HIS A 336 26.06 30.15 8.26
C HIS A 336 27.51 30.00 7.80
N GLY A 337 28.06 31.09 7.26
CA GLY A 337 29.48 31.17 6.89
C GLY A 337 29.71 32.03 5.66
N LYS A 338 30.28 33.22 5.86
CA LYS A 338 30.95 33.97 4.79
C LYS A 338 32.13 33.11 4.32
N PHE A 339 32.14 32.60 3.09
CA PHE A 339 33.32 32.56 2.21
C PHE A 339 32.94 32.09 0.81
N SER A 340 33.55 32.75 -0.16
CA SER A 340 33.38 32.58 -1.59
C SER A 340 34.13 31.36 -2.13
N HIS A 341 33.71 30.94 -3.33
CA HIS A 341 34.48 30.17 -4.31
C HIS A 341 34.57 28.64 -4.15
N CYS A 342 33.49 27.94 -4.49
CA CYS A 342 33.57 26.68 -5.26
C CYS A 342 32.23 26.42 -5.97
N LEU A 343 32.22 26.44 -7.31
CA LEU A 343 31.02 26.33 -8.16
C LEU A 343 30.65 24.87 -8.50
N SER A 344 30.94 23.92 -7.60
CA SER A 344 30.58 22.51 -7.75
C SER A 344 30.40 21.84 -6.39
N MET A 345 29.37 22.26 -5.64
CA MET A 345 28.95 21.58 -4.42
C MET A 345 27.46 21.31 -4.50
N GLN A 346 27.11 20.03 -4.61
CA GLN A 346 25.74 19.53 -4.54
C GLN A 346 25.05 20.10 -3.29
N LEU A 347 23.95 20.81 -3.54
CA LEU A 347 23.15 21.50 -2.54
C LEU A 347 22.43 20.50 -1.61
N GLN A 348 23.11 19.94 -0.60
CA GLN A 348 22.46 19.12 0.43
C GLN A 348 21.75 20.00 1.46
N ALA A 349 20.43 19.82 1.63
CA ALA A 349 19.61 20.46 2.66
C ALA A 349 20.13 20.13 4.08
N THR A 350 19.80 20.95 5.08
CA THR A 350 20.09 20.61 6.49
C THR A 350 19.41 19.29 6.83
N PRO A 351 20.17 18.24 7.22
CA PRO A 351 19.59 16.94 7.53
C PRO A 351 18.56 17.05 8.66
N CYS A 352 17.48 16.27 8.60
CA CYS A 352 16.56 16.18 9.72
C CYS A 352 17.21 15.44 10.89
N THR A 353 17.01 15.95 12.11
CA THR A 353 17.54 15.39 13.38
C THR A 353 16.40 15.10 14.37
N CYS A 354 15.26 14.61 13.86
CA CYS A 354 14.10 14.33 14.69
C CYS A 354 14.36 13.17 15.67
N ALA A 355 13.56 13.05 16.72
CA ALA A 355 13.66 11.99 17.72
C ALA A 355 13.23 10.58 17.23
N TYR A 356 13.06 10.40 15.91
CA TYR A 356 12.54 9.18 15.28
C TYR A 356 13.48 8.74 14.15
N PRO A 357 14.68 8.25 14.46
CA PRO A 357 15.70 7.91 13.45
C PRO A 357 15.22 6.80 12.51
N ASP A 358 14.51 5.80 13.02
CA ASP A 358 14.03 4.63 12.26
C ASP A 358 13.02 4.97 11.15
N GLN A 359 12.42 6.16 11.19
CA GLN A 359 11.50 6.67 10.15
C GLN A 359 12.10 7.83 9.35
N CYS A 360 13.29 8.28 9.71
CA CYS A 360 13.88 9.50 9.18
C CYS A 360 14.85 9.22 8.03
N ASP A 361 14.44 9.57 6.81
CA ASP A 361 15.27 9.42 5.60
C ASP A 361 16.65 10.08 5.71
N SER A 362 16.76 11.22 6.42
CA SER A 362 18.06 11.88 6.65
C SER A 362 18.98 11.10 7.61
N GLN A 363 18.42 10.53 8.68
CA GLN A 363 19.20 9.82 9.69
C GLN A 363 19.54 8.41 9.23
N GLN A 364 18.58 7.70 8.64
CA GLN A 364 18.81 6.42 7.97
C GLN A 364 19.89 6.53 6.88
N TYR A 365 19.90 7.63 6.12
CA TYR A 365 20.96 7.88 5.15
C TYR A 365 22.33 8.06 5.81
N THR A 366 22.37 8.83 6.90
CA THR A 366 23.61 9.09 7.64
C THR A 366 24.14 7.78 8.24
N GLU A 367 23.29 7.03 8.95
CA GLU A 367 23.62 5.72 9.54
C GLU A 367 24.06 4.72 8.49
N ALA A 368 23.33 4.55 7.38
CA ALA A 368 23.74 3.63 6.32
C ALA A 368 25.10 4.01 5.70
N THR A 369 25.44 5.30 5.66
CA THR A 369 26.71 5.77 5.10
C THR A 369 27.87 5.74 6.10
N THR A 370 27.60 5.88 7.40
CA THR A 370 28.62 5.86 8.47
C THR A 370 28.75 4.49 9.14
N SER A 371 27.84 3.56 8.88
CA SER A 371 27.83 2.23 9.50
C SER A 371 29.12 1.47 9.20
N THR A 372 29.72 0.92 10.27
CA THR A 372 30.80 -0.08 10.20
C THR A 372 30.23 -1.50 10.27
N GLU A 373 28.98 -1.69 9.80
CA GLU A 373 28.34 -3.01 9.80
C GLU A 373 29.23 -4.02 9.06
N LYS A 374 29.26 -5.24 9.57
CA LYS A 374 29.99 -6.32 8.90
C LYS A 374 29.28 -6.60 7.58
N MET A 375 29.97 -6.39 6.46
CA MET A 375 29.51 -6.73 5.10
C MET A 375 29.50 -8.25 4.85
N SER A 376 29.11 -9.03 5.85
CA SER A 376 28.94 -10.48 5.81
C SER A 376 27.45 -10.79 5.93
N PRO A 377 26.96 -11.90 5.34
CA PRO A 377 25.55 -12.25 5.40
C PRO A 377 24.98 -12.21 6.81
N THR A 378 23.80 -11.61 6.98
CA THR A 378 23.06 -11.67 8.25
C THR A 378 22.54 -13.08 8.50
N GLU A 379 22.12 -13.39 9.74
CA GLU A 379 21.51 -14.70 10.04
C GLU A 379 20.23 -14.95 9.22
N ILE A 380 19.46 -13.90 8.94
CA ILE A 380 18.27 -13.94 8.08
C ILE A 380 18.67 -14.26 6.64
N GLU A 381 19.67 -13.56 6.11
CA GLU A 381 20.19 -13.82 4.76
C GLU A 381 20.72 -15.25 4.63
N GLN A 382 21.50 -15.72 5.62
CA GLN A 382 22.02 -17.08 5.65
C GLN A 382 20.91 -18.11 5.59
N ARG A 383 19.90 -18.01 6.47
CA ARG A 383 18.83 -19.00 6.58
C ARG A 383 17.87 -18.98 5.39
N TYR A 384 17.42 -17.80 4.96
CA TYR A 384 16.32 -17.68 4.00
C TYR A 384 16.78 -17.44 2.56
N VAL A 385 18.06 -17.10 2.35
CA VAL A 385 18.63 -16.95 1.01
C VAL A 385 19.66 -18.04 0.75
N HIS A 386 20.73 -18.12 1.54
CA HIS A 386 21.82 -19.06 1.25
C HIS A 386 21.36 -20.52 1.36
N ASP A 387 20.85 -20.93 2.52
CA ASP A 387 20.49 -22.33 2.78
C ASP A 387 19.28 -22.77 1.92
N PHE A 388 18.34 -21.85 1.71
CA PHE A 388 17.18 -22.06 0.86
C PHE A 388 17.59 -22.37 -0.59
N TYR A 389 18.40 -21.51 -1.21
CA TYR A 389 18.80 -21.69 -2.60
C TYR A 389 19.74 -22.87 -2.84
N GLU A 390 20.55 -23.25 -1.84
CA GLU A 390 21.35 -24.47 -1.91
C GLU A 390 20.47 -25.71 -2.08
N THR A 391 19.30 -25.71 -1.44
CA THR A 391 18.35 -26.84 -1.47
C THR A 391 17.49 -26.84 -2.74
N ILE A 392 17.07 -25.68 -3.25
CA ILE A 392 16.07 -25.59 -4.32
C ILE A 392 16.64 -25.24 -5.71
N ALA A 393 17.96 -25.08 -5.84
CA ALA A 393 18.63 -24.60 -7.06
C ALA A 393 18.17 -25.26 -8.37
N GLU A 394 18.08 -26.59 -8.39
CA GLU A 394 17.69 -27.36 -9.58
C GLU A 394 16.24 -27.10 -9.97
N HIS A 395 15.31 -27.21 -9.02
CA HIS A 395 13.89 -26.92 -9.23
C HIS A 395 13.64 -25.45 -9.61
N PHE A 396 14.39 -24.53 -9.01
CA PHE A 396 14.34 -23.11 -9.34
C PHE A 396 14.80 -22.84 -10.79
N SER A 397 15.82 -23.58 -11.27
CA SER A 397 16.28 -23.46 -12.66
C SER A 397 15.31 -24.12 -13.65
N SER A 398 14.65 -25.22 -13.29
CA SER A 398 13.74 -25.93 -14.19
C SER A 398 12.45 -25.18 -14.45
N THR A 399 12.07 -24.22 -13.60
CA THR A 399 10.82 -23.46 -13.69
C THR A 399 10.95 -22.15 -14.49
N ARG A 400 12.16 -21.77 -14.94
CA ARG A 400 12.42 -20.54 -15.68
C ARG A 400 12.79 -20.81 -17.13
N HIS A 401 11.82 -20.61 -18.02
CA HIS A 401 11.98 -20.82 -19.46
C HIS A 401 11.95 -19.54 -20.30
N SER A 402 11.54 -18.41 -19.72
CA SER A 402 11.37 -17.15 -20.46
C SER A 402 12.10 -16.00 -19.79
N PRO A 403 12.81 -15.15 -20.55
CA PRO A 403 13.41 -13.94 -20.02
C PRO A 403 12.33 -12.94 -19.60
N TRP A 404 12.71 -12.02 -18.73
CA TRP A 404 11.83 -10.96 -18.29
C TRP A 404 11.65 -9.96 -19.45
N PRO A 405 10.42 -9.72 -19.96
CA PRO A 405 10.22 -8.99 -21.21
C PRO A 405 10.88 -7.60 -21.25
N ARG A 406 10.94 -6.91 -20.10
CA ARG A 406 11.57 -5.59 -19.97
C ARG A 406 13.10 -5.66 -20.00
N VAL A 407 13.67 -6.66 -19.36
CA VAL A 407 15.13 -6.90 -19.38
C VAL A 407 15.54 -7.28 -20.79
N GLU A 408 14.76 -8.16 -21.44
CA GLU A 408 14.97 -8.55 -22.83
C GLU A 408 14.90 -7.33 -23.77
N ALA A 409 13.84 -6.52 -23.67
CA ALA A 409 13.70 -5.32 -24.49
C ALA A 409 14.85 -4.32 -24.29
N PHE A 410 15.31 -4.15 -23.04
CA PHE A 410 16.44 -3.28 -22.73
C PHE A 410 17.74 -3.79 -23.37
N VAL A 411 18.08 -5.07 -23.15
CA VAL A 411 19.32 -5.66 -23.67
C VAL A 411 19.32 -5.70 -25.20
N ARG A 412 18.19 -6.02 -25.84
CA ARG A 412 18.04 -5.99 -27.30
C ARG A 412 18.17 -4.59 -27.90
N GLY A 413 17.90 -3.55 -27.12
CA GLY A 413 18.04 -2.16 -27.54
C GLY A 413 19.47 -1.60 -27.45
N LEU A 414 20.42 -2.37 -26.89
CA LEU A 414 21.80 -1.90 -26.71
C LEU A 414 22.59 -1.94 -28.03
N PRO A 415 23.48 -0.96 -28.29
CA PRO A 415 24.38 -0.99 -29.44
C PRO A 415 25.27 -2.24 -29.43
N LEU A 416 25.65 -2.71 -30.62
CA LEU A 416 26.63 -3.79 -30.76
C LEU A 416 27.99 -3.37 -30.16
N GLY A 417 28.64 -4.30 -29.46
CA GLY A 417 29.92 -4.03 -28.77
C GLY A 417 29.78 -3.44 -27.36
N THR A 418 28.54 -3.22 -26.88
CA THR A 418 28.29 -2.77 -25.49
C THR A 418 28.78 -3.82 -24.49
N LEU A 419 29.60 -3.39 -23.53
CA LEU A 419 30.06 -4.25 -22.44
C LEU A 419 29.06 -4.22 -21.28
N VAL A 420 28.44 -5.38 -21.02
CA VAL A 420 27.41 -5.55 -20.00
C VAL A 420 27.94 -6.37 -18.83
N ALA A 421 27.84 -5.85 -17.62
CA ALA A 421 28.02 -6.62 -16.38
C ALA A 421 26.65 -7.06 -15.87
N ASP A 422 26.37 -8.37 -15.85
CA ASP A 422 25.22 -8.89 -15.11
C ASP A 422 25.67 -9.25 -13.69
N ILE A 423 25.39 -8.36 -12.74
CA ILE A 423 25.57 -8.58 -11.31
C ILE A 423 24.34 -9.33 -10.82
N GLY A 424 24.19 -10.54 -11.36
CA GLY A 424 23.11 -11.47 -11.10
C GLY A 424 23.57 -12.55 -10.14
N ARG A 425 22.86 -12.64 -9.00
CA ARG A 425 22.99 -13.67 -7.96
C ARG A 425 24.36 -13.71 -7.29
N THR A 426 24.43 -12.88 -6.27
CA THR A 426 25.32 -13.03 -5.13
C THR A 426 25.24 -14.43 -4.55
N LEU A 427 26.33 -14.81 -3.88
CA LEU A 427 26.42 -15.63 -2.67
C LEU A 427 27.54 -16.64 -2.86
N ARG A 428 28.58 -16.52 -2.00
CA ARG A 428 29.80 -17.35 -1.98
C ARG A 428 29.56 -18.87 -1.94
N THR A 429 28.33 -19.32 -1.76
CA THR A 429 27.96 -20.72 -1.57
C THR A 429 27.13 -21.37 -2.69
N LEU A 430 26.62 -20.65 -3.70
CA LEU A 430 25.73 -21.24 -4.74
C LEU A 430 26.48 -22.00 -5.86
N ILE A 431 27.27 -23.01 -5.49
CA ILE A 431 28.09 -23.82 -6.40
C ILE A 431 27.21 -24.54 -7.44
N LEU A 432 26.01 -24.98 -7.07
CA LEU A 432 25.10 -25.74 -7.93
C LEU A 432 24.58 -24.95 -9.14
N LEU A 433 24.22 -23.68 -8.96
CA LEU A 433 23.72 -22.85 -10.08
C LEU A 433 24.82 -22.43 -11.03
N VAL A 434 26.01 -22.15 -10.51
CA VAL A 434 27.18 -21.88 -11.36
C VAL A 434 27.55 -23.13 -12.17
N LYS A 435 27.41 -24.34 -11.62
CA LYS A 435 27.57 -25.58 -12.39
C LYS A 435 26.55 -25.67 -13.53
N ILE A 436 25.28 -25.32 -13.30
CA ILE A 436 24.24 -25.31 -14.34
C ILE A 436 24.54 -24.26 -15.43
N CYS A 437 25.02 -23.07 -15.06
CA CYS A 437 25.40 -22.05 -16.05
C CYS A 437 26.63 -22.47 -16.87
N LYS A 438 27.64 -23.05 -16.22
CA LYS A 438 28.83 -23.59 -16.90
C LYS A 438 28.47 -24.74 -17.84
N SER A 439 27.52 -25.62 -17.47
CA SER A 439 27.05 -26.67 -18.38
C SER A 439 26.28 -26.14 -19.60
N ARG A 440 25.92 -24.85 -19.60
CA ARG A 440 25.28 -24.13 -20.72
C ARG A 440 26.25 -23.20 -21.45
N ASP A 441 27.55 -23.34 -21.20
CA ASP A 441 28.63 -22.57 -21.84
C ASP A 441 28.51 -21.04 -21.63
N LEU A 442 28.03 -20.64 -20.46
CA LEU A 442 27.90 -19.22 -20.08
C LEU A 442 29.14 -18.74 -19.30
N ASN A 443 29.56 -17.50 -19.58
CA ASN A 443 30.61 -16.82 -18.83
C ASN A 443 30.09 -16.37 -17.47
N VAL A 444 30.38 -17.14 -16.42
CA VAL A 444 29.90 -16.89 -15.05
C VAL A 444 31.02 -16.93 -14.03
N LEU A 445 30.92 -16.07 -13.01
CA LEU A 445 31.80 -16.06 -11.86
C LEU A 445 30.97 -16.02 -10.56
N VAL A 446 31.44 -16.67 -9.50
CA VAL A 446 30.83 -16.54 -8.17
C VAL A 446 31.38 -15.28 -7.53
N LEU A 447 30.51 -14.35 -7.15
CA LEU A 447 30.90 -13.10 -6.50
C LEU A 447 30.00 -12.73 -5.32
N ASP A 448 30.51 -11.78 -4.54
CA ASP A 448 29.74 -11.03 -3.56
C ASP A 448 29.24 -9.74 -4.21
N ALA A 449 27.94 -9.45 -4.17
CA ALA A 449 27.36 -8.24 -4.72
C ALA A 449 27.67 -7.03 -3.84
N LEU A 450 28.06 -7.26 -2.58
CA LEU A 450 28.57 -6.21 -1.70
C LEU A 450 30.02 -5.84 -2.04
N VAL A 451 30.76 -6.73 -2.72
CA VAL A 451 32.17 -6.55 -3.13
C VAL A 451 32.41 -7.24 -4.49
N VAL A 452 32.08 -6.54 -5.57
CA VAL A 452 32.13 -7.07 -6.94
C VAL A 452 33.59 -7.08 -7.43
N PRO A 453 34.19 -8.22 -7.80
CA PRO A 453 35.60 -8.32 -8.20
C PRO A 453 35.84 -7.86 -9.65
N LEU A 454 35.15 -6.80 -10.07
CA LEU A 454 35.27 -6.17 -11.39
C LEU A 454 35.88 -4.78 -11.24
N ARG A 455 36.60 -4.35 -12.28
CA ARG A 455 37.24 -3.02 -12.31
C ARG A 455 36.18 -1.92 -12.27
N SER A 456 36.49 -0.85 -11.54
CA SER A 456 35.67 0.36 -11.57
C SER A 456 35.66 0.96 -12.97
N ASN A 457 34.56 1.60 -13.36
CA ASN A 457 34.43 2.33 -14.64
C ASN A 457 34.70 1.50 -15.90
N ALA A 458 34.47 0.18 -15.84
CA ALA A 458 34.79 -0.72 -16.94
C ALA A 458 33.60 -1.00 -17.88
N PHE A 459 32.37 -0.91 -17.39
CA PHE A 459 31.19 -1.37 -18.12
C PHE A 459 30.32 -0.22 -18.62
N ASP A 460 29.74 -0.41 -19.80
CA ASP A 460 28.76 0.50 -20.39
C ASP A 460 27.38 0.33 -19.73
N VAL A 461 27.05 -0.92 -19.39
CA VAL A 461 25.80 -1.32 -18.76
C VAL A 461 26.04 -2.26 -17.60
N ALA A 462 25.28 -2.10 -16.52
CA ALA A 462 25.27 -3.01 -15.39
C ALA A 462 23.83 -3.41 -15.04
N LEU A 463 23.59 -4.71 -14.95
CA LEU A 463 22.31 -5.30 -14.57
C LEU A 463 22.42 -5.84 -13.15
N SER A 464 21.33 -5.73 -12.38
CA SER A 464 21.20 -6.41 -11.09
C SER A 464 19.76 -6.89 -10.95
N ILE A 465 19.54 -8.13 -11.38
CA ILE A 465 18.20 -8.73 -11.53
C ILE A 465 17.96 -9.75 -10.42
N ALA A 466 16.88 -9.56 -9.66
CA ALA A 466 16.47 -10.41 -8.55
C ALA A 466 17.57 -10.59 -7.48
N VAL A 467 18.26 -9.51 -7.11
CA VAL A 467 19.33 -9.54 -6.09
C VAL A 467 18.97 -8.74 -4.85
N LEU A 468 18.57 -7.48 -5.00
CA LEU A 468 18.45 -6.55 -3.86
C LEU A 468 17.45 -6.98 -2.78
N HIS A 469 16.38 -7.68 -3.14
CA HIS A 469 15.38 -8.16 -2.17
C HIS A 469 15.88 -9.31 -1.29
N HIS A 470 17.02 -9.91 -1.63
CA HIS A 470 17.69 -10.89 -0.77
C HIS A 470 18.55 -10.24 0.31
N LEU A 471 18.79 -8.93 0.24
CA LEU A 471 19.60 -8.21 1.21
C LEU A 471 18.69 -7.61 2.29
N SER A 472 18.91 -8.06 3.52
CA SER A 472 18.03 -7.81 4.67
C SER A 472 18.17 -6.40 5.25
N THR A 473 19.33 -5.75 5.09
CA THR A 473 19.60 -4.43 5.66
C THR A 473 19.63 -3.33 4.60
N LEU A 474 19.34 -2.09 5.02
CA LEU A 474 19.49 -0.91 4.17
C LEU A 474 20.96 -0.71 3.75
N ALA A 475 21.91 -0.93 4.67
CA ALA A 475 23.34 -0.82 4.40
C ALA A 475 23.81 -1.80 3.32
N HIS A 476 23.39 -3.08 3.39
CA HIS A 476 23.70 -4.08 2.36
C HIS A 476 23.12 -3.69 1.00
N ARG A 477 21.84 -3.27 0.96
CA ARG A 477 21.19 -2.83 -0.28
C ARG A 477 21.88 -1.62 -0.89
N LEU A 478 22.25 -0.63 -0.08
CA LEU A 478 22.99 0.55 -0.51
C LEU A 478 24.39 0.19 -1.03
N GLN A 479 25.12 -0.69 -0.34
CA GLN A 479 26.45 -1.14 -0.76
C GLN A 479 26.39 -1.91 -2.09
N ALA A 480 25.40 -2.78 -2.28
CA ALA A 480 25.21 -3.48 -3.56
C ALA A 480 24.96 -2.50 -4.72
N VAL A 481 24.13 -1.48 -4.49
CA VAL A 481 23.88 -0.42 -5.49
C VAL A 481 25.16 0.37 -5.78
N LYS A 482 25.96 0.69 -4.75
CA LYS A 482 27.27 1.34 -4.92
C LYS A 482 28.21 0.49 -5.77
N GLU A 483 28.25 -0.83 -5.60
CA GLU A 483 29.07 -1.71 -6.44
C GLU A 483 28.60 -1.74 -7.90
N VAL A 484 27.28 -1.78 -8.15
CA VAL A 484 26.71 -1.66 -9.51
C VAL A 484 27.16 -0.35 -10.16
N LEU A 485 27.12 0.75 -9.41
CA LEU A 485 27.58 2.06 -9.89
C LEU A 485 29.10 2.13 -10.05
N ARG A 486 29.87 1.48 -9.19
CA ARG A 486 31.32 1.51 -9.23
C ARG A 486 31.85 0.91 -10.53
N VAL A 487 31.27 -0.21 -10.97
CA VAL A 487 31.69 -0.90 -12.20
C VAL A 487 31.27 -0.17 -13.48
N LEU A 488 30.21 0.64 -13.42
CA LEU A 488 29.76 1.47 -14.54
C LEU A 488 30.72 2.63 -14.80
N ARG A 489 31.01 2.91 -16.07
CA ARG A 489 31.65 4.18 -16.46
C ARG A 489 30.69 5.36 -16.26
N VAL A 490 31.21 6.57 -16.13
CA VAL A 490 30.38 7.79 -16.13
C VAL A 490 29.60 7.86 -17.46
N GLY A 491 28.29 8.13 -17.37
CA GLY A 491 27.35 8.04 -18.49
C GLY A 491 26.84 6.62 -18.80
N GLY A 492 27.39 5.59 -18.14
CA GLY A 492 26.90 4.21 -18.25
C GLY A 492 25.52 4.01 -17.61
N GLN A 493 24.80 3.00 -18.08
CA GLN A 493 23.40 2.75 -17.71
C GLN A 493 23.26 1.54 -16.78
N GLY A 494 22.52 1.71 -15.69
CA GLY A 494 22.17 0.62 -14.78
C GLY A 494 20.70 0.20 -14.92
N LEU A 495 20.45 -1.10 -14.79
CA LEU A 495 19.10 -1.66 -14.64
C LEU A 495 19.06 -2.53 -13.38
N ILE A 496 18.32 -2.10 -12.36
CA ILE A 496 18.02 -2.93 -11.19
C ILE A 496 16.59 -3.43 -11.30
N TYR A 497 16.38 -4.71 -11.02
CA TYR A 497 15.07 -5.33 -10.99
C TYR A 497 14.93 -6.18 -9.72
N ALA A 498 13.91 -5.94 -8.89
CA ALA A 498 13.63 -6.65 -7.65
C ALA A 498 12.13 -6.98 -7.49
N TRP A 499 11.79 -7.81 -6.49
CA TRP A 499 10.41 -8.10 -6.13
C TRP A 499 9.82 -6.97 -5.27
N ALA A 500 8.56 -6.62 -5.50
CA ALA A 500 7.88 -5.48 -4.86
C ALA A 500 7.05 -5.86 -3.62
N GLN A 501 6.89 -7.16 -3.31
CA GLN A 501 5.90 -7.65 -2.36
C GLN A 501 6.07 -7.13 -0.92
N GLU A 502 7.30 -6.81 -0.50
CA GLU A 502 7.61 -6.31 0.86
C GLU A 502 8.16 -4.88 0.87
N GLN A 503 8.28 -4.22 -0.29
CA GLN A 503 8.94 -2.92 -0.41
C GLN A 503 7.95 -1.81 -0.75
N THR A 504 8.17 -0.62 -0.19
CA THR A 504 7.30 0.53 -0.45
C THR A 504 7.66 1.19 -1.78
N GLN A 505 6.66 1.57 -2.58
CA GLN A 505 6.88 2.26 -3.85
C GLN A 505 7.78 3.50 -3.66
N GLY A 506 8.99 3.49 -4.23
CA GLY A 506 9.96 4.59 -4.19
C GLY A 506 11.25 4.33 -3.38
N GLU A 507 11.28 3.34 -2.49
CA GLU A 507 12.48 2.84 -1.79
C GLU A 507 13.72 2.56 -2.69
N LEU A 508 13.59 1.92 -3.86
CA LEU A 508 14.69 1.62 -4.79
C LEU A 508 15.18 2.86 -5.56
N ASP A 509 14.25 3.74 -5.93
CA ASP A 509 14.57 5.08 -6.42
C ASP A 509 15.38 5.83 -5.35
N SER A 510 14.97 5.74 -4.08
CA SER A 510 15.69 6.31 -2.94
C SER A 510 17.08 5.70 -2.81
N LEU A 511 17.22 4.37 -2.84
CA LEU A 511 18.52 3.67 -2.76
C LEU A 511 19.52 4.15 -3.82
N VAL A 512 19.09 4.27 -5.08
CA VAL A 512 19.97 4.79 -6.14
C VAL A 512 20.27 6.27 -5.94
N ARG A 513 19.32 7.08 -5.47
CA ARG A 513 19.60 8.50 -5.16
C ARG A 513 20.55 8.66 -3.97
N MET A 514 20.42 7.82 -2.95
CA MET A 514 21.29 7.77 -1.79
C MET A 514 22.73 7.45 -2.18
N SER A 515 22.95 6.71 -3.28
CA SER A 515 24.33 6.52 -3.76
C SER A 515 25.04 7.83 -4.16
N GLY A 516 24.31 8.92 -4.45
CA GLY A 516 24.85 10.25 -4.76
C GLY A 516 25.44 10.43 -6.17
N ASN A 517 25.71 9.33 -6.89
CA ASN A 517 26.46 9.31 -8.15
C ASN A 517 25.62 8.91 -9.36
N ALA A 518 24.29 8.98 -9.26
CA ALA A 518 23.39 8.54 -10.33
C ALA A 518 22.08 9.32 -10.40
N VAL A 519 21.51 9.34 -11.60
CA VAL A 519 20.18 9.88 -11.87
C VAL A 519 19.26 8.74 -12.32
N VAL A 520 18.14 8.58 -11.63
CA VAL A 520 17.08 7.66 -12.04
C VAL A 520 16.36 8.23 -13.25
N ASN A 521 16.44 7.54 -14.37
CA ASN A 521 15.81 7.91 -15.63
C ASN A 521 14.35 7.45 -15.66
N GLU A 522 14.12 6.22 -15.23
CA GLU A 522 12.80 5.58 -15.25
C GLU A 522 12.65 4.63 -14.08
N SER A 523 11.41 4.54 -13.57
CA SER A 523 11.04 3.62 -12.51
C SER A 523 9.71 2.97 -12.88
N TYR A 524 9.61 1.68 -12.59
CA TYR A 524 8.42 0.86 -12.83
C TYR A 524 8.11 0.06 -11.59
N TYR A 525 6.87 0.15 -11.11
CA TYR A 525 6.40 -0.57 -9.94
C TYR A 525 5.01 -1.16 -10.23
N ASP A 526 4.87 -2.46 -9.99
CA ASP A 526 3.60 -3.18 -9.89
C ASP A 526 3.53 -3.98 -8.57
N GLN A 527 2.47 -4.79 -8.39
CA GLN A 527 2.24 -5.54 -7.14
C GLN A 527 3.30 -6.60 -6.86
N ASP A 528 4.00 -7.09 -7.90
CA ASP A 528 4.94 -8.20 -7.81
C ASP A 528 6.38 -7.74 -8.05
N ASN A 529 6.57 -6.66 -8.82
CA ASN A 529 7.82 -6.34 -9.48
C ASN A 529 8.17 -4.85 -9.42
N TRP A 530 9.47 -4.60 -9.28
CA TRP A 530 10.06 -3.28 -9.34
C TRP A 530 11.28 -3.27 -10.24
N ALA A 531 11.32 -2.34 -11.19
CA ALA A 531 12.49 -2.09 -12.01
C ALA A 531 12.83 -0.60 -12.06
N ILE A 532 14.12 -0.27 -12.02
CA ILE A 532 14.61 1.08 -12.25
C ILE A 532 15.73 1.11 -13.28
N ARG A 533 15.71 2.15 -14.12
CA ARG A 533 16.80 2.50 -15.04
C ARG A 533 17.45 3.78 -14.55
N PHE A 534 18.77 3.79 -14.47
CA PHE A 534 19.53 4.96 -14.03
C PHE A 534 20.78 5.15 -14.88
N THR A 535 21.35 6.36 -14.83
CA THR A 535 22.62 6.71 -15.45
C THR A 535 23.59 7.17 -14.38
N LYS A 536 24.83 6.66 -14.41
CA LYS A 536 25.91 7.14 -13.54
C LYS A 536 26.34 8.55 -13.97
N THR A 537 26.42 9.49 -13.03
CA THR A 537 26.75 10.90 -13.32
C THR A 537 28.14 11.33 -12.89
N SER A 538 28.76 10.63 -11.94
CA SER A 538 30.09 10.94 -11.41
C SER A 538 30.75 9.70 -10.82
N ASP A 539 32.06 9.75 -10.61
CA ASP A 539 32.80 8.68 -9.92
C ASP A 539 32.47 8.62 -8.43
N ILE A 540 32.52 7.40 -7.88
CA ILE A 540 32.28 7.07 -6.47
C ILE A 540 33.59 7.22 -5.69
#